data_AF-A0AAV8WNQ9-F1
#
_entry.id   AF-A0AAV8WNQ9-F1
#
_cell.length_a   1.000
_cell.length_b   1.000
_cell.length_c   1.000
_cell.angle_alpha   90.00
_cell.angle_beta   90.00
_cell.angle_gamma   90.00
#
_symmetry.space_group_name_H-M   'P 1'
#
loop_
_entity.id
_entity.type
_entity.pdbx_description
1 polymer ?
#
loop_
_entity_poly.entity_id
_entity_poly.type
_entity_poly.pdbx_seq_one_letter_code
_entity_poly.pdbx_strand_id
1 'polypeptide(L)' 'MKCSGVHRSLGVHYSKVRSLTLDDWEPEIIKVMAELGNSLVNKIYEANVPDEFARASEHCIG' A
#
# COMPACT_ATOMS: atom_id res chain seq x y z
N MET A 1 10.15 3.20 -2.04
CA MET A 1 10.43 2.27 -3.16
C MET A 1 10.49 0.79 -2.76
N LYS A 2 10.86 0.42 -1.52
CA LYS A 2 11.00 -0.99 -1.12
C LYS A 2 9.66 -1.76 -1.15
N CYS A 3 8.63 -1.25 -0.48
CA CYS A 3 7.31 -1.91 -0.45
C CYS A 3 6.67 -2.01 -1.85
N SER A 4 6.78 -0.96 -2.67
CA SER A 4 6.28 -1.01 -4.05
C SER A 4 6.92 -2.13 -4.89
N GLY A 5 8.17 -2.51 -4.62
CA GLY A 5 8.81 -3.68 -5.26
C GLY A 5 8.16 -5.00 -4.84
N VAL A 6 7.92 -5.18 -3.54
CA VAL A 6 7.21 -6.36 -3.01
C VAL A 6 5.79 -6.44 -3.60
N HIS A 7 5.06 -5.32 -3.66
CA HIS A 7 3.72 -5.29 -4.25
C HIS A 7 3.73 -5.68 -5.74
N ARG A 8 4.81 -5.36 -6.49
CA ARG A 8 4.94 -5.80 -7.89
C ARG A 8 5.13 -7.31 -8.00
N SER A 9 5.89 -7.94 -7.09
CA SER A 9 6.11 -9.39 -7.12
C SER A 9 4.86 -10.21 -6.79
N LEU A 10 3.86 -9.63 -6.13
CA LEU A 10 2.58 -10.30 -5.88
C LEU A 10 1.79 -10.53 -7.18
N GLY A 11 1.96 -9.68 -8.19
CA GLY A 11 1.21 -9.74 -9.44
C GLY A 11 -0.06 -8.87 -9.45
N VAL A 12 -0.52 -8.54 -10.66
CA VAL A 12 -1.54 -7.49 -10.92
C VAL A 12 -2.95 -7.85 -10.44
N HIS A 13 -3.20 -9.13 -10.18
CA HIS A 13 -4.46 -9.61 -9.62
C HIS A 13 -4.55 -9.32 -8.12
N TYR A 14 -3.42 -9.12 -7.43
CA TYR A 14 -3.38 -8.69 -6.03
C TYR A 14 -3.10 -7.21 -5.87
N SER A 15 -2.11 -6.66 -6.59
CA SER A 15 -1.72 -5.26 -6.43
C SER A 15 -1.28 -4.64 -7.76
N LYS A 16 -1.89 -3.49 -8.10
CA LYS A 16 -1.50 -2.69 -9.26
C LYS A 16 -0.73 -1.46 -8.76
N VAL A 17 0.57 -1.41 -9.03
CA VAL A 17 1.46 -0.34 -8.55
C VAL A 17 1.66 0.73 -9.63
N ARG A 18 1.51 2.00 -9.25
CA ARG A 18 1.75 3.20 -10.09
C ARG A 18 2.63 4.21 -9.34
N SER A 19 3.39 5.00 -10.09
CA SER A 19 4.15 6.16 -9.62
C SER A 19 3.26 7.39 -9.58
N LEU A 20 3.31 8.13 -8.48
CA LEU A 20 2.58 9.40 -8.34
C LEU A 20 3.09 10.51 -9.26
N THR A 21 4.32 10.40 -9.78
CA THR A 21 4.96 11.46 -10.56
C THR A 21 5.37 11.05 -11.97
N LEU A 22 5.45 9.74 -12.26
CA LEU A 22 5.98 9.24 -13.54
C LEU A 22 4.94 8.53 -14.40
N ASP A 23 3.84 8.06 -13.82
CA ASP A 23 2.76 7.40 -14.56
C ASP A 23 1.60 8.38 -14.76
N ASP A 24 0.87 8.20 -15.86
CA ASP A 24 -0.40 8.87 -16.07
C ASP A 24 -1.48 8.27 -15.16
N TRP A 25 -2.39 9.13 -14.69
CA TRP A 25 -3.46 8.76 -13.76
C TRP A 25 -4.82 8.96 -14.40
N GLU A 26 -5.52 7.84 -14.61
CA GLU A 26 -6.93 7.85 -15.01
C GLU A 26 -7.81 8.43 -13.89
N PRO A 27 -8.83 9.25 -14.20
CA PRO A 27 -9.68 9.89 -13.19
C PRO A 27 -10.31 8.91 -12.19
N GLU A 28 -10.69 7.72 -12.63
CA GLU A 28 -11.28 6.66 -11.82
C GLU A 28 -10.29 6.17 -10.77
N ILE A 29 -9.01 6.06 -11.12
CA ILE A 29 -7.96 5.62 -10.20
C ILE A 29 -7.66 6.69 -9.16
N ILE A 30 -7.65 7.97 -9.57
CA ILE A 30 -7.53 9.10 -8.64
C ILE A 30 -8.66 9.06 -7.61
N LYS A 31 -9.89 8.84 -8.07
CA LYS A 31 -11.07 8.75 -7.20
C LYS A 31 -10.92 7.62 -6.17
N VAL A 32 -10.52 6.42 -6.61
CA VAL A 32 -10.27 5.29 -5.69
C VAL A 32 -9.22 5.65 -4.63
N MET A 33 -8.11 6.27 -5.03
CA MET A 33 -7.06 6.65 -4.06
C MET A 33 -7.52 7.74 -3.09
N ALA A 34 -8.34 8.68 -3.55
CA ALA A 34 -8.89 9.76 -2.72
C ALA A 34 -9.95 9.26 -1.73
N GLU A 35 -10.80 8.32 -2.13
CA GLU A 35 -11.87 7.78 -1.29
C GLU A 35 -11.37 6.73 -0.28
N LEU A 36 -10.35 5.95 -0.64
CA LEU A 36 -9.77 4.95 0.25
C LEU A 36 -8.68 5.55 1.14
N GLY A 37 -7.54 5.90 0.53
CA GLY A 37 -6.34 6.33 1.24
C GLY A 37 -5.83 5.33 2.29
N ASN A 38 -4.70 5.65 2.92
CA ASN A 38 -4.08 4.74 3.89
C ASN A 38 -4.93 4.56 5.16
N SER A 39 -5.65 5.60 5.58
CA SER A 39 -6.43 5.55 6.83
C SER A 39 -7.56 4.51 6.77
N LEU A 40 -8.32 4.44 5.66
CA LEU A 40 -9.39 3.46 5.51
C LEU A 40 -8.82 2.06 5.26
N VAL A 41 -7.80 1.96 4.41
CA VAL A 41 -7.14 0.69 4.08
C VAL A 41 -6.54 0.04 5.33
N ASN A 42 -5.87 0.82 6.20
CA ASN A 42 -5.32 0.30 7.46
C ASN A 42 -6.43 -0.23 8.39
N LYS A 43 -7.60 0.45 8.46
CA LYS A 43 -8.75 -0.05 9.23
C LYS A 43 -9.29 -1.39 8.76
N ILE A 44 -9.02 -1.78 7.51
CA ILE A 44 -9.45 -3.06 6.94
C ILE A 44 -8.34 -4.11 7.08
N TYR A 45 -7.16 -3.82 6.54
CA TYR A 45 -6.06 -4.79 6.48
C TYR A 45 -5.30 -4.96 7.79
N GLU A 46 -5.28 -3.93 8.65
CA GLU A 46 -4.67 -3.99 9.98
C GLU A 46 -5.72 -4.15 11.09
N ALA A 47 -6.99 -4.44 10.77
CA ALA A 47 -8.09 -4.49 11.73
C ALA A 47 -7.87 -5.43 12.93
N ASN A 48 -7.11 -6.50 12.70
CA ASN A 48 -6.82 -7.55 13.69
C ASN A 48 -5.36 -7.56 14.14
N VAL A 49 -4.59 -6.51 13.84
CA VAL A 49 -3.20 -6.39 14.27
C VAL A 49 -3.18 -5.96 15.75
N PRO A 50 -2.50 -6.71 16.65
CA PRO A 50 -2.39 -6.32 18.06
C PRO A 50 -1.61 -5.01 18.23
N ASP A 51 -1.93 -4.23 19.26
CA ASP A 51 -1.26 -2.95 19.55
C ASP A 51 0.25 -3.09 19.79
N GLU A 52 0.67 -4.25 20.31
CA GLU A 52 2.07 -4.58 20.60
C GLU A 52 2.85 -5.05 19.35
N PHE A 53 2.19 -5.15 18.20
CA PHE A 53 2.84 -5.58 16.96
C PHE A 53 3.79 -4.51 16.44
N ALA A 54 5.08 -4.82 16.44
CA ALA A 54 6.10 -3.94 15.85
C ALA A 54 6.00 -3.98 14.31
N ARG A 55 5.60 -2.85 13.71
CA ARG A 55 5.63 -2.71 12.23
C ARG A 55 7.06 -2.84 11.70
N ALA A 56 7.21 -3.57 10.60
CA ALA A 56 8.48 -3.68 9.91
C ALA A 56 8.99 -2.28 9.53
N SER A 57 10.23 -1.98 9.90
CA SER A 57 10.89 -0.72 9.61
C SER A 57 12.23 -0.98 8.91
N GLU A 58 12.79 0.05 8.28
CA GLU A 58 14.08 -0.10 7.58
C GLU A 58 15.24 -0.51 8.50
N HIS A 59 15.08 -0.34 9.82
CA HIS A 59 16.06 -0.64 10.85
C HIS A 59 15.77 -1.94 11.60
N CYS A 60 14.83 -2.77 11.12
CA CYS A 60 14.63 -4.09 11.72
C CYS A 60 15.89 -4.94 11.53
N ILE A 61 16.52 -5.26 12.65
CA ILE A 61 17.61 -6.22 12.75
C ILE A 61 16.92 -7.58 12.77
N GLY A 62 17.01 -8.32 11.66
CA GLY A 62 16.52 -9.70 11.59
C GLY A 62 17.23 -10.60 12.58
#